data_AF-A0A382N7T5-F1
#
_entry.id   AF-A0A382N7T5-F1
#
_cell.length_a   1.000
_cell.length_b   1.000
_cell.length_c   1.000
_cell.angle_alpha   90.00
_cell.angle_beta   90.00
_cell.angle_gamma   90.00
#
_symmetry.space_group_name_H-M   'P 1'
#
loop_
_entity.id
_entity.type
_entity.pdbx_description
1 polymer ?
#
loop_
_entity_poly.entity_id
_entity_poly.type
_entity_poly.pdbx_seq_one_letter_code
_entity_poly.pdbx_strand_id
1 'polypeptide(L)'
;MQSSPDITALTARIQQESQLLERALAEMDRVIVGQRPMVERILIGFLCGGHILLEGVPGLAKTLTVSSLARIIQASFHRIQFTPDLLPAD
;
A
#
# COMPACT_ATOMS: atom_id res chain seq x y z
N MET A 1 36.74 1.78 16.37
CA MET A 1 35.82 0.69 16.77
C MET A 1 34.45 1.33 16.97
N GLN A 2 33.66 1.45 15.89
CA GLN A 2 32.40 2.20 15.91
C GLN A 2 31.33 1.40 16.64
N SER A 3 30.60 2.12 17.48
CA SER A 3 29.60 1.66 18.45
C SER A 3 28.48 0.86 17.79
N SER A 4 28.27 -0.38 18.25
CA SER A 4 27.06 -1.15 17.93
C SER A 4 25.85 -0.36 18.44
N PRO A 5 24.86 -0.03 17.61
CA PRO A 5 23.65 0.62 18.11
C PRO A 5 22.96 -0.31 19.11
N ASP A 6 22.42 0.26 20.20
CA ASP A 6 21.63 -0.47 21.19
C ASP A 6 20.37 -1.03 20.49
N ILE A 7 20.38 -2.34 20.26
CA ILE A 7 19.33 -3.09 19.55
C ILE A 7 17.96 -2.87 20.22
N THR A 8 17.94 -2.69 21.54
CA THR A 8 16.71 -2.47 22.30
C THR A 8 16.10 -1.10 21.95
N ALA A 9 16.93 -0.06 21.96
CA ALA A 9 16.51 1.29 21.60
C ALA A 9 16.05 1.38 20.13
N LEU A 10 16.75 0.69 19.21
CA LEU A 10 16.34 0.59 17.81
C LEU A 10 14.98 -0.11 17.65
N THR A 11 14.77 -1.23 18.34
CA THR A 11 13.50 -1.99 18.27
C THR A 11 12.34 -1.15 18.78
N ALA A 12 12.51 -0.44 19.90
CA ALA A 12 11.49 0.45 20.44
C ALA A 12 11.12 1.57 19.45
N ARG A 13 12.11 2.15 18.76
CA ARG A 13 11.88 3.17 17.75
C ARG A 13 11.14 2.61 16.52
N ILE A 14 11.54 1.45 16.02
CA ILE A 14 10.85 0.78 14.91
C ILE A 14 9.38 0.55 15.27
N GLN A 15 9.11 0.03 16.47
CA GLN A 15 7.74 -0.22 16.95
C GLN A 15 6.91 1.06 17.03
N GLN A 16 7.51 2.18 17.44
CA GLN A 16 6.82 3.46 17.52
C GLN A 16 6.47 4.00 16.12
N GLU A 17 7.41 3.94 15.18
CA GLU A 17 7.22 4.43 13.81
C GLU A 17 6.28 3.50 13.00
N SER A 18 6.26 2.19 13.27
CA SER A 18 5.41 1.22 12.57
C SER A 18 3.93 1.31 12.93
N GLN A 19 3.55 2.00 14.00
CA GLN A 19 2.16 2.05 14.47
C GLN A 19 1.18 2.57 13.40
N LEU A 20 1.61 3.54 12.59
CA LEU A 20 0.77 4.07 11.51
C LEU A 20 0.52 3.03 10.41
N LEU A 21 1.55 2.25 10.07
CA LEU A 21 1.45 1.17 9.11
C LEU A 21 0.53 0.05 9.61
N GLU A 22 0.67 -0.33 10.88
CA GLU A 22 -0.19 -1.35 11.50
C GLU A 22 -1.67 -0.92 11.50
N ARG A 23 -1.94 0.36 11.80
CA ARG A 23 -3.30 0.92 11.72
C ARG A 23 -3.84 0.89 10.30
N ALA A 24 -3.04 1.29 9.32
CA ALA A 24 -3.45 1.27 7.91
C ALA A 24 -3.76 -0.16 7.44
N LEU A 25 -2.91 -1.14 7.79
CA LEU A 25 -3.14 -2.56 7.50
C LEU A 25 -4.43 -3.08 8.15
N ALA A 26 -4.68 -2.72 9.42
CA ALA A 26 -5.89 -3.13 10.12
C ALA A 26 -7.18 -2.59 9.47
N GLU A 27 -7.16 -1.34 8.99
CA GLU A 27 -8.29 -0.78 8.24
C GLU A 27 -8.47 -1.44 6.87
N MET A 28 -7.36 -1.79 6.20
CA MET A 28 -7.42 -2.53 4.93
C MET A 28 -8.04 -3.93 5.11
N ASP A 29 -7.70 -4.64 6.18
CA ASP A 29 -8.23 -5.99 6.47
C ASP A 29 -9.76 -6.00 6.69
N ARG A 30 -10.36 -4.87 7.10
CA ARG A 30 -11.82 -4.74 7.23
C ARG A 30 -12.55 -4.73 5.89
N VAL A 31 -11.87 -4.27 4.83
CA VAL A 31 -12.47 -4.13 3.49
C VAL A 31 -12.02 -5.27 2.58
N ILE A 32 -10.77 -5.71 2.71
CA ILE A 32 -10.12 -6.65 1.79
C ILE A 32 -9.91 -7.98 2.51
N VAL A 33 -10.81 -8.93 2.27
CA VAL A 33 -10.76 -10.26 2.88
C VAL A 33 -9.89 -11.21 2.05
N GLY A 34 -8.98 -11.93 2.71
CA GLY A 34 -8.21 -13.02 2.09
C GLY A 34 -7.13 -12.60 1.09
N GLN A 35 -6.80 -11.30 1.00
CA GLN A 35 -5.79 -10.77 0.06
C GLN A 35 -4.68 -9.98 0.76
N ARG A 36 -4.34 -10.34 2.00
CA ARG A 36 -3.31 -9.63 2.78
C ARG A 36 -1.96 -9.51 2.07
N PRO A 37 -1.42 -10.54 1.38
CA PRO A 37 -0.16 -10.40 0.64
C PRO A 37 -0.21 -9.34 -0.47
N MET A 38 -1.36 -9.14 -1.12
CA MET A 38 -1.54 -8.08 -2.12
C MET A 38 -1.47 -6.70 -1.45
N VAL A 39 -2.18 -6.53 -0.34
CA VAL A 39 -2.22 -5.27 0.42
C VAL A 39 -0.81 -4.89 0.90
N GLU A 40 -0.07 -5.83 1.49
CA GLU A 40 1.28 -5.61 1.98
C GLU A 40 2.24 -5.17 0.86
N ARG A 41 2.19 -5.82 -0.31
CA ARG A 41 3.01 -5.45 -1.47
C ARG A 41 2.68 -4.07 -2.02
N ILE A 42 1.40 -3.70 -2.02
CA ILE A 42 0.97 -2.35 -2.45
C ILE A 42 1.53 -1.30 -1.49
N LEU A 43 1.42 -1.53 -0.18
CA LEU A 43 1.97 -0.62 0.82
C LEU A 43 3.48 -0.49 0.71
N ILE A 44 4.21 -1.59 0.50
CA ILE A 44 5.66 -1.56 0.27
C ILE A 44 5.98 -0.70 -0.95
N GLY A 45 5.33 -0.96 -2.10
CA GLY A 45 5.57 -0.19 -3.31
C GLY A 45 5.27 1.30 -3.13
N PHE A 46 4.16 1.63 -2.45
CA PHE A 46 3.77 3.00 -2.14
C PHE A 46 4.80 3.71 -1.24
N LEU A 47 5.21 3.07 -0.13
CA LEU A 47 6.19 3.64 0.81
C LEU A 47 7.57 3.81 0.20
N CYS A 48 7.93 2.97 -0.78
CA CYS A 48 9.17 3.09 -1.54
C CYS A 48 9.09 4.08 -2.71
N GLY A 49 7.93 4.72 -2.95
CA GLY A 49 7.74 5.62 -4.10
C GLY A 49 7.75 4.92 -5.45
N GLY A 50 7.46 3.62 -5.50
CA GLY A 50 7.42 2.81 -6.71
C GLY A 50 6.06 2.79 -7.41
N HIS A 51 6.04 2.29 -8.63
CA HIS A 51 4.81 1.98 -9.38
C HIS A 51 4.47 0.49 -9.29
N ILE A 52 3.18 0.16 -9.22
CA ILE A 52 2.71 -1.20 -9.00
C ILE A 52 1.82 -1.64 -10.16
N LEU A 53 2.11 -2.80 -10.72
CA LEU A 53 1.24 -3.51 -11.66
C LEU A 53 0.45 -4.58 -10.91
N LEU A 54 -0.89 -4.50 -10.94
CA LEU A 54 -1.79 -5.47 -10.28
C LEU A 54 -2.41 -6.44 -11.30
N GLU A 55 -1.74 -7.57 -11.51
CA GLU A 55 -2.22 -8.64 -12.38
C GLU A 55 -3.11 -9.66 -11.63
N GLY A 56 -3.97 -10.38 -12.34
CA GLY A 56 -4.89 -11.36 -11.76
C GLY A 56 -6.24 -11.41 -12.48
N VAL A 57 -7.07 -12.39 -12.15
CA VAL A 57 -8.39 -12.55 -12.77
C VAL A 57 -9.36 -11.44 -12.35
N PRO A 58 -10.42 -11.17 -13.15
CA PRO A 58 -11.48 -10.25 -12.77
C PRO A 58 -12.13 -10.63 -11.44
N GLY A 59 -12.58 -9.63 -10.67
CA GLY A 59 -13.32 -9.85 -9.41
C GLY A 59 -12.47 -9.95 -8.14
N LEU A 60 -11.13 -9.91 -8.22
CA LEU A 60 -10.23 -9.98 -7.05
C LEU A 60 -10.01 -8.64 -6.33
N ALA A 61 -11.05 -7.82 -6.25
CA ALA A 61 -11.05 -6.57 -5.50
C ALA A 61 -9.93 -5.55 -5.84
N LYS A 62 -9.21 -5.67 -6.96
CA LYS A 62 -8.05 -4.80 -7.28
C LYS A 62 -8.37 -3.30 -7.19
N THR A 63 -9.44 -2.87 -7.86
CA THR A 63 -9.91 -1.48 -7.80
C THR A 63 -10.31 -1.07 -6.39
N LEU A 64 -11.01 -1.97 -5.67
CA LEU A 64 -11.43 -1.73 -4.29
C LEU A 64 -10.21 -1.54 -3.39
N THR A 65 -9.18 -2.37 -3.52
CA THR A 65 -7.94 -2.28 -2.74
C THR A 65 -7.26 -0.92 -2.93
N VAL A 66 -7.05 -0.47 -4.17
CA VAL A 66 -6.36 0.80 -4.43
C VAL A 66 -7.20 2.00 -3.95
N SER A 67 -8.52 1.97 -4.21
CA SER A 67 -9.41 3.06 -3.77
C SER A 67 -9.57 3.14 -2.25
N SER A 68 -9.59 1.99 -1.56
CA SER A 68 -9.65 1.92 -0.09
C SER A 68 -8.35 2.40 0.54
N LEU A 69 -7.19 2.00 -0.02
CA LEU A 69 -5.90 2.50 0.44
C LEU A 69 -5.86 4.03 0.35
N ALA A 70 -6.20 4.59 -0.81
CA ALA A 70 -6.23 6.04 -1.01
C ALA A 70 -7.12 6.75 0.02
N ARG A 71 -8.29 6.20 0.35
CA ARG A 71 -9.17 6.74 1.39
C ARG A 71 -8.54 6.68 2.79
N ILE A 72 -7.91 5.56 3.15
CA ILE A 72 -7.28 5.37 4.46
C ILE A 72 -6.12 6.34 4.67
N ILE A 73 -5.32 6.59 3.64
CA ILE A 73 -4.18 7.52 3.70
C ILE A 73 -4.54 8.96 3.31
N GLN A 74 -5.82 9.25 3.05
CA GLN A 74 -6.30 10.56 2.61
C GLN A 74 -5.64 11.09 1.32
N ALA A 75 -5.33 10.19 0.39
CA ALA A 75 -4.81 10.52 -0.94
C ALA A 75 -5.92 10.71 -1.97
N SER A 76 -5.63 11.47 -3.02
CA SER A 76 -6.49 11.54 -4.20
C SER A 76 -6.45 10.23 -4.98
N PHE A 77 -7.61 9.76 -5.44
CA PHE A 77 -7.73 8.57 -6.28
C PHE A 77 -8.31 8.94 -7.64
N HIS A 78 -7.55 8.65 -8.70
CA HIS A 78 -7.99 8.83 -10.09
C HIS A 78 -7.91 7.48 -10.81
N ARG A 79 -8.95 7.16 -11.58
CA ARG A 79 -9.02 5.94 -12.38
C ARG A 79 -9.06 6.33 -13.85
N ILE A 80 -8.04 5.92 -14.59
CA ILE A 80 -7.97 6.07 -16.05
C ILE A 80 -8.25 4.70 -16.65
N GLN A 81 -9.28 4.59 -17.48
CA GLN A 81 -9.56 3.37 -18.24
C GLN A 81 -8.82 3.44 -19.56
N PHE A 82 -7.89 2.52 -19.76
CA PHE A 82 -7.25 2.35 -21.06
C PHE A 82 -8.28 1.76 -22.03
N THR A 83 -8.55 2.49 -23.10
CA THR A 83 -9.32 2.05 -24.27
C THR A 83 -8.39 2.12 -25.49
N PRO A 84 -8.65 1.35 -26.56
CA PRO A 84 -7.83 1.41 -27.77
C PRO A 84 -7.78 2.81 -28.41
N ASP A 85 -8.76 3.67 -28.10
CA ASP A 85 -8.91 5.01 -28.66
C ASP A 85 -8.29 6.13 -27.80
N LEU A 86 -7.68 5.81 -26.65
CA LEU A 86 -7.08 6.81 -25.75
C LEU A 86 -5.89 7.49 -26.44
N LEU A 87 -5.95 8.81 -26.66
CA LEU A 87 -4.87 9.58 -27.27
C LEU A 87 -3.80 9.95 -26.23
N PRO A 88 -2.51 10.07 -26.59
CA PRO A 88 -1.41 10.33 -25.64
C PRO A 88 -1.47 11.68 -24.91
N ALA A 89 -2.41 12.54 -25.25
CA ALA A 89 -2.51 13.92 -24.77
C ALA A 89 -3.72 14.17 -23.83
N ASP A 90 -4.55 13.15 -23.60
CA ASP A 90 -5.63 13.14 -22.60
C ASP A 90 -5.14 12.53 -21.27
#